data_AF-A0A920MCN6-F1
#
_entry.id   AF-A0A920MCN6-F1
#
_cell.length_a   1.000
_cell.length_b   1.000
_cell.length_c   1.000
_cell.angle_alpha   90.00
_cell.angle_beta   90.00
_cell.angle_gamma   90.00
#
_symmetry.space_group_name_H-M   'P 1'
#
loop_
_entity.id
_entity.type
_entity.pdbx_description
1 polymer ?
#
loop_
_entity_poly.entity_id
_entity_poly.type
_entity_poly.pdbx_seq_one_letter_code
_entity_poly.pdbx_strand_id
1 'polypeptide(L)' 'MNKQEIYQEIQKILHEINDISKSLSSSREFISEDSNKRAQVRLAEIESDLQTIAGRIAKINSVL' A
#
# COMPACT_ATOMS: atom_id res chain seq x y z
N MET A 1 -2.82 -16.09 -14.76
CA MET A 1 -2.76 -16.59 -13.38
C MET A 1 -3.89 -17.57 -13.20
N ASN A 2 -3.68 -18.67 -12.48
CA ASN A 2 -4.77 -19.56 -12.11
C ASN A 2 -5.55 -19.00 -10.91
N LYS A 3 -6.73 -19.57 -10.61
CA LYS A 3 -7.60 -19.09 -9.52
C LYS A 3 -6.90 -19.08 -8.15
N GLN A 4 -6.05 -20.08 -7.87
CA GLN A 4 -5.33 -20.18 -6.61
C GLN A 4 -4.27 -19.07 -6.48
N GLU A 5 -3.54 -18.78 -7.55
CA GLU A 5 -2.56 -17.70 -7.62
C GLU A 5 -3.23 -16.33 -7.40
N ILE A 6 -4.39 -16.10 -8.04
CA ILE A 6 -5.15 -14.85 -7.86
C ILE A 6 -5.59 -14.69 -6.41
N TYR A 7 -6.12 -15.76 -5.80
CA TYR A 7 -6.54 -15.73 -4.40
C TYR A 7 -5.37 -15.40 -3.46
N GLN A 8 -4.23 -16.05 -3.64
CA GLN A 8 -3.03 -15.79 -2.84
C GLN A 8 -2.52 -14.35 -3.01
N GLU A 9 -2.59 -13.82 -4.23
CA GLU A 9 -2.17 -12.45 -4.51
C GLU A 9 -3.09 -11.42 -3.86
N ILE A 10 -4.40 -11.65 -3.87
CA ILE A 10 -5.38 -10.81 -3.15
C ILE A 10 -5.09 -10.82 -1.65
N GLN A 11 -4.78 -11.97 -1.05
CA GLN A 11 -4.44 -12.04 0.39
C GLN A 11 -3.17 -11.24 0.73
N LYS A 12 -2.14 -11.29 -0.13
CA LYS A 12 -0.94 -10.47 0.05
C LYS A 12 -1.25 -8.97 -0.04
N ILE A 13 -2.01 -8.56 -1.07
CA ILE A 13 -2.44 -7.17 -1.23
C ILE A 13 -3.22 -6.68 -0.01
N LEU A 14 -4.13 -7.49 0.54
CA LEU A 14 -4.87 -7.14 1.75
C LEU A 14 -3.95 -6.95 2.97
N HIS A 15 -2.94 -7.81 3.13
CA HIS A 15 -1.96 -7.66 4.19
C HIS A 15 -1.14 -6.36 4.04
N GLU A 16 -0.67 -6.08 2.83
CA GLU A 16 0.10 -4.86 2.54
C GLU A 16 -0.73 -3.58 2.75
N ILE A 17 -2.01 -3.58 2.36
CA ILE A 17 -2.93 -2.46 2.64
C ILE A 17 -3.05 -2.22 4.15
N ASN A 18 -3.10 -3.27 4.97
CA ASN A 18 -3.15 -3.13 6.42
C ASN A 18 -1.87 -2.50 6.99
N ASP A 19 -0.71 -2.83 6.43
CA ASP A 19 0.56 -2.23 6.85
C ASP A 19 0.73 -0.78 6.37
N ILE A 20 0.22 -0.46 5.18
CA ILE A 20 0.10 0.92 4.69
C ILE A 20 -0.78 1.75 5.63
N SER A 21 -1.90 1.21 6.10
CA SER A 21 -2.80 1.89 7.04
C SER A 21 -2.11 2.27 8.36
N LYS A 22 -1.27 1.37 8.89
CA LYS A 22 -0.45 1.67 10.08
C LYS A 22 0.58 2.76 9.78
N SER A 23 1.25 2.67 8.63
CA SER A 23 2.24 3.69 8.21
C SER A 23 1.61 5.07 8.00
N LEU A 24 0.36 5.13 7.52
CA LEU A 24 -0.41 6.37 7.40
C LEU A 24 -0.70 6.97 8.78
N SER A 25 -1.00 6.14 9.78
CA SER A 25 -1.20 6.60 11.17
C SER A 25 0.07 7.27 11.71
N SER A 26 1.24 6.66 11.51
CA SER A 26 2.52 7.28 11.90
C SER A 26 2.81 8.59 11.15
N SER A 27 2.44 8.68 9.87
CA SER A 27 2.59 9.94 9.14
C SER A 27 1.69 11.04 9.73
N ARG A 28 0.49 10.71 10.20
CA ARG A 28 -0.40 11.66 10.86
C ARG A 28 0.16 12.12 12.21
N GLU A 29 0.80 11.22 12.96
CA GLU A 29 1.54 11.56 14.18
C GLU A 29 2.66 12.57 13.88
N PHE A 30 3.49 12.32 12.84
CA PHE A 30 4.53 13.28 12.45
C PHE A 30 3.99 14.66 12.06
N ILE A 31 2.82 14.74 11.42
CA ILE A 31 2.17 16.02 11.14
C ILE A 31 1.73 16.70 12.45
N SER A 32 1.17 15.95 13.39
CA SER A 32 0.74 16.50 14.69
C SER A 32 1.91 17.00 15.56
N GLU A 33 3.10 16.42 15.36
CA GLU A 33 4.35 16.82 16.01
C GLU A 33 5.13 17.90 15.24
N ASP A 34 4.51 18.55 14.23
CA ASP A 34 5.13 19.53 13.32
C ASP A 34 6.39 19.01 12.59
N SER A 35 6.55 17.69 12.52
CA SER A 35 7.63 16.97 11.83
C SER A 35 7.32 16.77 10.34
N ASN A 36 6.92 17.84 9.66
CA ASN A 36 6.37 17.80 8.29
C ASN A 36 7.30 17.15 7.26
N LYS A 37 8.62 17.32 7.39
CA LYS A 37 9.60 16.66 6.50
C LYS A 37 9.53 15.13 6.62
N ARG A 38 9.40 14.60 7.83
CA ARG A 38 9.30 13.15 8.08
C ARG A 38 7.96 12.61 7.58
N ALA A 39 6.88 13.37 7.79
CA ALA A 39 5.57 13.05 7.25
C ALA A 39 5.60 12.96 5.71
N GLN A 40 6.19 13.95 5.02
CA GLN A 40 6.29 13.96 3.56
C GLN A 40 7.05 12.74 3.01
N VAL A 41 8.18 12.38 3.62
CA VAL A 41 8.92 11.17 3.23
C VAL A 41 8.05 9.92 3.38
N ARG A 42 7.36 9.79 4.52
CA ARG A 42 6.49 8.64 4.78
C ARG A 42 5.30 8.56 3.83
N LEU A 43 4.70 9.70 3.48
CA LEU A 43 3.61 9.76 2.50
C LEU A 43 4.08 9.38 1.10
N ALA A 44 5.28 9.78 0.69
CA ALA A 44 5.85 9.39 -0.60
C ALA A 44 6.12 7.87 -0.67
N GLU A 45 6.60 7.26 0.42
CA GLU A 45 6.73 5.80 0.53
C GLU A 45 5.36 5.12 0.37
N ILE A 46 4.34 5.59 1.10
CA ILE A 46 2.97 5.08 1.00
C ILE A 46 2.42 5.19 -0.43
N GLU A 47 2.66 6.31 -1.10
CA GLU A 47 2.22 6.51 -2.48
C GLU A 47 2.86 5.49 -3.44
N SER A 48 4.18 5.27 -3.31
CA SER A 48 4.91 4.27 -4.09
C SER A 48 4.38 2.85 -3.87
N ASP A 49 4.08 2.49 -2.62
CA ASP A 49 3.53 1.17 -2.28
C ASP A 49 2.14 0.98 -2.88
N LEU A 50 1.28 2.01 -2.82
CA LEU A 50 -0.06 1.99 -3.42
C LEU A 50 0.00 1.86 -4.95
N GLN A 51 0.93 2.55 -5.62
CA GLN A 51 1.14 2.41 -7.07
C GLN A 51 1.58 0.99 -7.44
N THR A 52 2.42 0.36 -6.62
CA THR A 52 2.84 -1.03 -6.80
C THR A 52 1.64 -1.98 -6.67
N ILE A 53 0.80 -1.79 -5.65
CA ILE A 53 -0.45 -2.56 -5.47
C ILE A 53 -1.37 -2.37 -6.68
N ALA A 54 -1.54 -1.14 -7.17
CA ALA A 54 -2.38 -0.87 -8.34
C ALA A 54 -1.90 -1.62 -9.59
N GLY A 55 -0.58 -1.68 -9.83
CA GLY A 55 -0.01 -2.47 -10.92
C GLY A 55 -0.28 -3.97 -10.80
N ARG A 56 -0.25 -4.51 -9.57
CA ARG A 56 -0.57 -5.92 -9.30
C ARG A 56 -2.05 -6.22 -9.50
N ILE A 57 -2.93 -5.33 -9.06
CA ILE A 57 -4.38 -5.44 -9.31
C ILE A 57 -4.68 -5.39 -10.82
N ALA A 58 -4.03 -4.48 -11.57
CA ALA A 58 -4.18 -4.42 -13.02
C ALA A 58 -3.78 -5.74 -13.70
N LYS A 59 -2.70 -6.37 -13.24
CA LYS A 59 -2.26 -7.68 -13.72
C LYS A 59 -3.30 -8.78 -13.41
N ILE A 60 -3.87 -8.79 -12.20
CA ILE A 60 -4.96 -9.72 -11.86
C ILE A 60 -6.15 -9.51 -12.80
N ASN A 61 -6.59 -8.26 -12.99
CA ASN A 61 -7.73 -7.93 -13.84
C ASN A 61 -7.51 -8.29 -15.31
N SER A 62 -6.27 -8.26 -15.81
CA SER A 62 -5.96 -8.65 -17.19
C SER A 62 -6.13 -10.14 -17.49
N VAL A 63 -6.26 -10.98 -16.45
CA VAL A 63 -6.38 -12.44 -16.57
C VAL A 63 -7.67 -13.01 -15.98
N LEU A 64 -8.58 -12.12 -15.55
CA LEU A 64 -9.96 -12.44 -15.16
C LEU A 64 -10.87 -12.32 -16.38
#